data_AF-A0A9E3NS71-F1
#
_entry.id   AF-A0A9E3NS71-F1
#
_cell.length_a   1.000
_cell.length_b   1.000
_cell.length_c   1.000
_cell.angle_alpha   90.00
_cell.angle_beta   90.00
_cell.angle_gamma   90.00
#
_symmetry.space_group_name_H-M   'P 1'
#
loop_
_entity.id
_entity.type
_entity.pdbx_description
1 polymer ?
#
loop_
_entity_poly.entity_id
_entity_poly.type
_entity_poly.pdbx_seq_one_letter_code
_entity_poly.pdbx_strand_id
1 'polypeptide(L)'
;MPAPDELQERARERIRTLEREIQDLRGPPPTAERPPQRMSLETIRILVGLLAESAVHYVTVLRFDAARRAMGEAIPLLDEVTDPPIIARTSLLMAEAMVEMDAPKHAKTLLETAVSIYDQSGDQKLAARARTALARALLLLDDPTGHHVLAEVRDALIALGEPQALLRVEALIQDAQETGDAARSIRAGYGRAVSIPPARPT
;
A
#
# COMPACT_ATOMS: atom_id res chain seq x y z
N MET A 1 40.85 38.78 -49.52
CA MET A 1 39.74 38.18 -48.77
C MET A 1 39.44 36.84 -49.43
N PRO A 2 39.29 35.74 -48.67
CA PRO A 2 39.02 34.43 -49.26
C PRO A 2 37.69 34.45 -50.02
N ALA A 3 37.62 33.71 -51.13
CA ALA A 3 36.42 33.66 -51.96
C ALA A 3 35.26 32.97 -51.20
N PRO A 4 33.99 33.32 -51.49
CA PRO A 4 32.83 32.73 -50.80
C PRO A 4 32.83 31.20 -50.81
N ASP A 5 33.35 30.59 -51.88
CA ASP A 5 33.42 29.15 -52.06
C ASP A 5 34.47 28.49 -51.14
N GLU A 6 35.60 29.16 -50.89
CA GLU A 6 36.64 28.68 -49.97
C GLU A 6 36.14 28.70 -48.50
N LEU A 7 35.27 29.64 -48.16
CA LEU A 7 34.64 29.70 -46.85
C LEU A 7 33.61 28.58 -46.66
N GLN A 8 32.85 28.24 -47.71
CA GLN A 8 31.92 27.12 -47.67
C GLN A 8 32.65 25.77 -47.57
N GLU A 9 33.76 25.62 -48.27
CA GLU A 9 34.55 24.38 -48.24
C GLU A 9 35.21 24.18 -46.87
N ARG A 10 35.79 25.23 -46.28
CA ARG A 10 36.31 25.20 -44.90
C ARG A 10 35.21 24.92 -43.86
N ALA A 11 34.01 25.46 -44.05
CA ALA A 11 32.89 25.18 -43.16
C ALA A 11 32.47 23.70 -43.23
N ARG A 12 32.43 23.11 -44.43
CA ARG A 12 32.11 21.69 -44.62
C ARG A 12 33.17 20.78 -44.02
N GLU A 13 34.45 21.11 -44.19
CA GLU A 13 35.54 20.36 -43.56
C GLU A 13 35.45 20.44 -42.03
N ARG A 14 35.15 21.62 -41.48
CA ARG A 14 35.00 21.79 -40.03
C ARG A 14 33.84 20.97 -39.47
N ILE A 15 32.71 20.92 -40.19
CA ILE A 15 31.55 20.10 -39.81
C ILE A 15 31.93 18.62 -39.79
N ARG A 16 32.60 18.10 -40.83
CA ARG A 16 33.02 16.68 -40.86
C ARG A 16 34.03 16.31 -39.77
N THR A 17 34.85 17.25 -39.35
CA THR A 17 35.82 17.04 -38.25
C THR A 17 35.08 17.00 -36.91
N LEU A 18 34.15 17.93 -36.69
CA LEU A 18 33.33 17.96 -35.48
C LEU A 18 32.41 16.73 -35.38
N GLU A 19 31.86 16.25 -36.49
CA GLU A 19 31.06 15.02 -36.52
C GLU A 19 31.89 13.79 -36.12
N ARG A 20 33.16 13.72 -36.54
CA ARG A 20 34.08 12.66 -36.13
C ARG A 20 34.44 12.77 -34.65
N GLU A 21 34.75 13.96 -34.15
CA GLU A 21 35.04 14.18 -32.74
C GLU A 21 33.82 13.85 -31.86
N ILE A 22 32.60 14.20 -32.29
CA ILE A 22 31.35 13.84 -31.61
C ILE A 22 31.14 12.33 -31.60
N GLN A 23 31.45 11.64 -32.71
CA GLN A 23 31.31 10.18 -32.81
C GLN A 23 32.33 9.46 -31.92
N ASP A 24 33.57 9.96 -31.85
CA ASP A 24 34.61 9.41 -30.98
C ASP A 24 34.29 9.65 -29.49
N LEU A 25 33.72 10.80 -29.15
CA LEU A 25 33.25 11.12 -27.79
C LEU A 25 31.99 10.32 -27.38
N ARG A 26 31.15 9.94 -28.34
CA ARG A 26 29.97 9.10 -28.09
C ARG A 26 30.30 7.63 -27.84
N GLY A 27 31.56 7.23 -28.02
CA GLY A 27 32.00 5.85 -27.90
C GLY A 27 31.36 4.94 -28.96
N PRO A 28 31.69 3.63 -28.98
CA PRO A 28 30.97 2.70 -29.82
C PRO A 28 29.47 2.76 -29.47
N PRO A 29 28.55 2.69 -30.46
CA PRO A 29 27.13 2.51 -30.15
C PRO A 29 27.00 1.31 -29.22
N PRO A 30 26.13 1.35 -28.18
CA PRO A 30 26.01 0.26 -27.22
C PRO A 30 25.78 -1.05 -27.99
N THR A 31 26.86 -1.83 -28.12
CA THR A 31 26.84 -3.11 -28.81
C THR A 31 26.00 -4.05 -27.99
N ALA A 32 24.97 -4.59 -28.63
CA ALA A 32 24.04 -5.57 -28.11
C ALA A 32 23.27 -5.09 -26.87
N GLU A 33 22.02 -4.71 -27.09
CA GLU A 33 20.96 -4.95 -26.11
C GLU A 33 21.21 -6.32 -25.48
N ARG A 34 21.66 -6.35 -24.22
CA ARG A 34 21.45 -7.55 -23.42
C ARG A 34 19.96 -7.82 -23.55
N PRO A 35 19.53 -9.04 -23.93
CA PRO A 35 18.11 -9.36 -23.89
C PRO A 35 17.63 -8.95 -22.50
N PRO A 36 16.49 -8.24 -22.38
CA PRO A 36 16.01 -7.80 -21.07
C PRO A 36 16.05 -9.03 -20.18
N GLN A 37 16.91 -8.98 -19.15
CA GLN A 37 17.08 -10.11 -18.26
C GLN A 37 15.72 -10.30 -17.63
N ARG A 38 14.94 -11.25 -18.15
CA ARG A 38 13.66 -11.63 -17.57
C ARG A 38 14.03 -12.11 -16.18
N MET A 39 13.64 -11.31 -15.20
CA MET A 39 13.86 -11.63 -13.81
C MET A 39 13.30 -13.02 -13.57
N SER A 40 14.07 -13.90 -12.93
CA SER A 40 13.54 -15.23 -12.65
C SER A 40 12.36 -15.09 -11.69
N LEU A 41 11.39 -16.01 -11.77
CA LEU A 41 10.25 -16.03 -10.85
C LEU A 41 10.70 -16.11 -9.38
N GLU A 42 11.84 -16.77 -9.12
CA GLU A 42 12.45 -16.80 -7.79
C GLU A 42 12.93 -15.42 -7.34
N THR A 43 13.61 -14.67 -8.21
CA THR A 43 14.03 -13.30 -7.92
C THR A 43 12.83 -12.38 -7.71
N ILE A 44 11.75 -12.52 -8.50
CA ILE A 44 10.50 -11.76 -8.32
C ILE A 44 9.90 -12.04 -6.94
N ARG A 45 9.79 -13.32 -6.55
CA ARG A 45 9.26 -13.73 -5.24
C ARG A 45 10.06 -13.13 -4.07
N ILE A 46 11.38 -13.16 -4.17
CA ILE A 46 12.26 -12.58 -3.15
C ILE A 46 12.10 -11.06 -3.11
N LEU A 47 12.12 -10.41 -4.28
CA LEU A 47 12.06 -8.96 -4.38
C LEU A 47 10.72 -8.41 -3.86
N VAL A 48 9.59 -9.03 -4.22
CA VAL A 48 8.28 -8.56 -3.75
C VAL A 48 8.16 -8.69 -2.23
N GLY A 49 8.68 -9.78 -1.65
CA GLY A 49 8.72 -9.96 -0.20
C GLY A 49 9.57 -8.90 0.49
N LEU A 50 10.77 -8.62 -0.04
CA LEU A 50 11.65 -7.57 0.48
C LEU A 50 11.04 -6.18 0.38
N LEU A 51 10.37 -5.86 -0.72
CA LEU A 51 9.71 -4.57 -0.90
C LEU A 51 8.53 -4.40 0.06
N ALA A 52 7.73 -5.44 0.28
CA ALA A 52 6.63 -5.42 1.25
C ALA A 52 7.14 -5.23 2.70
N GLU A 53 8.19 -5.97 3.09
CA GLU A 53 8.82 -5.80 4.40
C GLU A 53 9.45 -4.39 4.54
N SER A 54 10.08 -3.88 3.49
CA SER A 54 10.64 -2.53 3.46
C SER A 54 9.55 -1.46 3.59
N ALA A 55 8.39 -1.65 2.97
CA ALA A 55 7.27 -0.72 3.09
C ALA A 55 6.77 -0.64 4.54
N VAL A 56 6.61 -1.78 5.21
CA VAL A 56 6.27 -1.82 6.65
C VAL A 56 7.34 -1.12 7.48
N HIS A 57 8.63 -1.39 7.21
CA HIS A 57 9.72 -0.70 7.90
C HIS A 57 9.70 0.82 7.68
N TYR A 58 9.47 1.28 6.45
CA TYR A 58 9.41 2.70 6.15
C TYR A 58 8.24 3.39 6.86
N VAL A 59 7.09 2.73 6.97
CA VAL A 59 5.95 3.23 7.74
C VAL A 59 6.30 3.36 9.23
N THR A 60 6.97 2.37 9.83
CA THR A 60 7.32 2.44 11.27
C THR A 60 8.31 3.56 11.60
N VAL A 61 9.16 3.94 10.64
CA VAL A 61 10.07 5.09 10.75
C VAL A 61 9.51 6.37 10.11
N LEU A 62 8.20 6.43 9.85
CA LEU A 62 7.46 7.59 9.31
C LEU A 62 7.96 8.12 7.95
N ARG A 63 8.60 7.27 7.15
CA ARG A 63 9.07 7.58 5.79
C ARG A 63 8.04 7.18 4.74
N PHE A 64 6.87 7.80 4.77
CA PHE A 64 5.74 7.44 3.92
C PHE A 64 6.04 7.52 2.41
N ASP A 65 6.87 8.47 1.96
CA ASP A 65 7.26 8.55 0.54
C ASP A 65 8.17 7.40 0.09
N ALA A 66 8.95 6.81 1.01
CA ALA A 66 9.72 5.61 0.71
C ALA A 66 8.81 4.37 0.71
N ALA A 67 7.85 4.30 1.65
CA ALA A 67 6.85 3.25 1.68
C ALA A 67 6.00 3.21 0.40
N ARG A 68 5.49 4.36 -0.06
CA ARG A 68 4.73 4.47 -1.32
C ARG A 68 5.53 4.01 -2.54
N ARG A 69 6.82 4.36 -2.60
CA ARG A 69 7.71 3.91 -3.69
C ARG A 69 7.91 2.40 -3.65
N ALA A 70 8.24 1.85 -2.49
CA ALA A 70 8.38 0.41 -2.32
C ALA A 70 7.09 -0.35 -2.74
N MET A 71 5.91 0.20 -2.42
CA MET A 71 4.64 -0.37 -2.88
C MET A 71 4.42 -0.24 -4.38
N GLY A 72 4.74 0.91 -4.98
CA GLY A 72 4.63 1.11 -6.43
C GLY A 72 5.47 0.10 -7.22
N GLU A 73 6.60 -0.34 -6.66
CA GLU A 73 7.43 -1.40 -7.22
C GLU A 73 6.91 -2.81 -6.89
N ALA A 74 6.37 -3.03 -5.69
CA ALA A 74 5.89 -4.34 -5.24
C ALA A 74 4.61 -4.80 -5.95
N ILE A 75 3.65 -3.89 -6.17
CA ILE A 75 2.34 -4.23 -6.78
C ILE A 75 2.49 -4.96 -8.12
N PRO A 76 3.21 -4.43 -9.14
CA PRO A 76 3.32 -5.12 -10.42
C PRO A 76 4.08 -6.44 -10.30
N LEU A 77 5.04 -6.56 -9.37
CA LEU A 77 5.76 -7.80 -9.13
C LEU A 77 4.89 -8.86 -8.47
N LEU A 78 3.94 -8.45 -7.61
CA LEU A 78 2.99 -9.36 -6.97
C LEU A 78 2.07 -10.01 -7.99
N ASP A 79 1.66 -9.28 -9.03
CA ASP A 79 0.84 -9.80 -10.14
C ASP A 79 1.56 -10.92 -10.92
N GLU A 80 2.89 -10.96 -10.88
CA GLU A 80 3.70 -12.02 -11.51
C GLU A 80 3.88 -13.26 -10.62
N VAL A 81 3.52 -13.19 -9.33
CA VAL A 81 3.64 -14.31 -8.39
C VAL A 81 2.40 -15.21 -8.45
N THR A 82 2.63 -16.51 -8.57
CA THR A 82 1.57 -17.53 -8.60
C THR A 82 1.46 -18.38 -7.32
N ASP A 83 2.35 -18.15 -6.36
CA ASP A 83 2.50 -18.93 -5.14
C ASP A 83 1.59 -18.39 -4.02
N PRO A 84 0.49 -19.08 -3.64
CA PRO A 84 -0.53 -18.50 -2.76
C PRO A 84 -0.01 -18.06 -1.39
N PRO A 85 0.81 -18.85 -0.65
CA PRO A 85 1.45 -18.40 0.58
C PRO A 85 2.23 -17.07 0.44
N ILE A 86 2.97 -16.90 -0.67
CA ILE A 86 3.74 -15.67 -0.92
C ILE A 86 2.79 -14.51 -1.23
N ILE A 87 1.75 -14.77 -2.03
CA ILE A 87 0.72 -13.77 -2.34
C ILE A 87 0.05 -13.28 -1.06
N ALA A 88 -0.40 -14.20 -0.20
CA ALA A 88 -1.09 -13.86 1.05
C ALA A 88 -0.21 -13.05 2.00
N ARG A 89 1.05 -13.50 2.21
CA ARG A 89 2.00 -12.82 3.10
C ARG A 89 2.33 -11.43 2.60
N THR A 90 2.65 -11.30 1.32
CA THR A 90 3.00 -10.01 0.71
C THR A 90 1.80 -9.06 0.73
N SER A 91 0.62 -9.56 0.35
CA SER A 91 -0.63 -8.78 0.37
C SER A 91 -0.94 -8.26 1.77
N LEU A 92 -0.80 -9.09 2.80
CA LEU A 92 -1.01 -8.68 4.19
C LEU A 92 -0.04 -7.55 4.60
N LEU A 93 1.27 -7.74 4.36
CA LEU A 93 2.28 -6.74 4.73
C LEU A 93 2.08 -5.40 4.01
N MET A 94 1.82 -5.45 2.70
CA MET A 94 1.55 -4.25 1.91
C MET A 94 0.28 -3.55 2.41
N ALA A 95 -0.78 -4.31 2.68
CA ALA A 95 -2.03 -3.72 3.13
C ALA A 95 -1.94 -3.11 4.54
N GLU A 96 -1.23 -3.74 5.48
CA GLU A 96 -0.95 -3.17 6.80
C GLU A 96 -0.24 -1.82 6.66
N ALA A 97 0.78 -1.74 5.82
CA ALA A 97 1.47 -0.48 5.54
C ALA A 97 0.56 0.55 4.83
N MET A 98 -0.38 0.12 3.96
CA MET A 98 -1.34 1.02 3.30
C MET A 98 -2.35 1.60 4.30
N VAL A 99 -2.79 0.81 5.28
CA VAL A 99 -3.66 1.27 6.35
C VAL A 99 -2.98 2.38 7.16
N GLU A 100 -1.70 2.23 7.50
CA GLU A 100 -0.95 3.27 8.21
C GLU A 100 -0.68 4.53 7.37
N MET A 101 -0.69 4.40 6.05
CA MET A 101 -0.54 5.53 5.11
C MET A 101 -1.88 6.19 4.73
N ASP A 102 -2.97 5.84 5.41
CA ASP A 102 -4.32 6.33 5.13
C ASP A 102 -4.79 6.02 3.69
N ALA A 103 -4.45 4.82 3.20
CA ALA A 103 -4.88 4.29 1.91
C ALA A 103 -5.80 3.04 2.05
N PRO A 104 -6.86 3.07 2.88
CA PRO A 104 -7.63 1.88 3.24
C PRO A 104 -8.38 1.24 2.05
N LYS A 105 -8.72 2.02 1.01
CA LYS A 105 -9.36 1.50 -0.22
C LYS A 105 -8.47 0.48 -0.95
N HIS A 106 -7.17 0.78 -1.06
CA HIS A 106 -6.20 -0.11 -1.71
C HIS A 106 -5.85 -1.30 -0.81
N ALA A 107 -5.80 -1.07 0.51
CA ALA A 107 -5.55 -2.13 1.49
C ALA A 107 -6.64 -3.20 1.48
N LYS A 108 -7.92 -2.81 1.37
CA LYS A 108 -9.07 -3.72 1.46
C LYS A 108 -8.95 -4.92 0.50
N THR A 109 -8.67 -4.69 -0.78
CA THR A 109 -8.59 -5.77 -1.79
C THR A 109 -7.45 -6.75 -1.51
N LEU A 110 -6.29 -6.24 -1.07
CA LEU A 110 -5.16 -7.08 -0.67
C LEU A 110 -5.47 -7.90 0.58
N LEU A 111 -6.22 -7.33 1.54
CA LEU A 111 -6.62 -8.01 2.76
C LEU A 111 -7.66 -9.10 2.50
N GLU A 112 -8.65 -8.85 1.64
CA GLU A 112 -9.61 -9.85 1.20
C GLU A 112 -8.89 -11.06 0.55
N THR A 113 -7.88 -10.78 -0.28
CA THR A 113 -7.04 -11.81 -0.90
C THR A 113 -6.27 -12.61 0.15
N ALA A 114 -5.60 -11.94 1.09
CA ALA A 114 -4.84 -12.58 2.16
C ALA A 114 -5.73 -13.44 3.07
N VAL A 115 -6.88 -12.93 3.50
CA VAL A 115 -7.87 -13.68 4.31
C VAL A 115 -8.31 -14.93 3.58
N SER A 116 -8.70 -14.81 2.31
CA SER A 116 -9.16 -15.95 1.50
C SER A 116 -8.11 -17.06 1.42
N ILE A 117 -6.85 -16.72 1.17
CA ILE A 117 -5.77 -17.70 1.07
C ILE A 117 -5.46 -18.34 2.44
N TYR A 118 -5.40 -17.56 3.52
CA TYR A 118 -5.13 -18.11 4.85
C TYR A 118 -6.25 -19.00 5.37
N ASP A 119 -7.50 -18.69 5.04
CA ASP A 119 -8.64 -19.56 5.33
C ASP A 119 -8.52 -20.89 4.58
N GLN A 120 -8.20 -20.84 3.28
CA GLN A 120 -8.01 -22.04 2.46
C GLN A 120 -6.84 -22.90 2.93
N SER A 121 -5.76 -22.29 3.43
CA SER A 121 -4.60 -23.00 3.97
C SER A 121 -4.81 -23.51 5.40
N GLY A 122 -5.90 -23.11 6.07
CA GLY A 122 -6.17 -23.45 7.46
C GLY A 122 -5.27 -22.73 8.48
N ASP A 123 -4.56 -21.67 8.08
CA ASP A 123 -3.73 -20.89 9.01
C ASP A 123 -4.61 -19.88 9.76
N GLN A 124 -5.29 -20.36 10.79
CA GLN A 124 -6.25 -19.57 11.56
C GLN A 124 -5.62 -18.34 12.22
N LYS A 125 -4.33 -18.42 12.58
CA LYS A 125 -3.62 -17.32 13.23
C LYS A 125 -3.35 -16.18 12.25
N LEU A 126 -2.83 -16.50 11.06
CA LEU A 126 -2.62 -15.49 10.02
C LEU A 126 -3.94 -14.99 9.44
N ALA A 127 -4.95 -15.85 9.34
CA ALA A 127 -6.30 -15.45 8.94
C ALA A 127 -6.92 -14.45 9.93
N ALA A 128 -6.79 -14.68 11.24
CA ALA A 128 -7.26 -13.73 12.27
C ALA A 128 -6.52 -12.39 12.20
N ARG A 129 -5.19 -12.42 11.99
CA ARG A 129 -4.40 -11.19 11.77
C ARG A 129 -4.87 -10.43 10.53
N ALA A 130 -5.05 -11.11 9.40
CA ALA A 130 -5.50 -10.48 8.16
C ALA A 130 -6.91 -9.90 8.30
N ARG A 131 -7.83 -10.60 8.96
CA ARG A 131 -9.17 -10.09 9.29
C ARG A 131 -9.12 -8.88 10.23
N THR A 132 -8.20 -8.85 11.19
CA THR A 132 -8.00 -7.68 12.08
C THR A 132 -7.63 -6.45 11.26
N ALA A 133 -6.67 -6.59 10.34
CA ALA A 133 -6.27 -5.52 9.46
C ALA A 133 -7.40 -5.12 8.49
N LEU A 134 -8.15 -6.09 7.95
CA LEU A 134 -9.34 -5.84 7.12
C LEU A 134 -10.38 -5.02 7.88
N ALA A 135 -10.68 -5.40 9.11
CA ALA A 135 -11.64 -4.70 9.94
C ALA A 135 -11.22 -3.25 10.20
N ARG A 136 -9.94 -3.01 10.49
CA ARG A 136 -9.40 -1.65 10.62
C ARG A 136 -9.52 -0.85 9.33
N ALA A 137 -9.22 -1.46 8.17
CA ALA A 137 -9.40 -0.81 6.88
C ALA A 137 -10.88 -0.46 6.61
N LEU A 138 -11.82 -1.34 6.97
CA LEU A 138 -13.26 -1.10 6.84
C LEU A 138 -13.71 0.06 7.74
N LEU A 139 -13.24 0.12 8.98
CA LEU A 139 -13.56 1.22 9.89
C LEU A 139 -13.04 2.57 9.37
N LEU A 140 -11.82 2.61 8.80
CA LEU A 140 -11.30 3.82 8.14
C LEU A 140 -12.10 4.23 6.88
N LEU A 141 -12.88 3.31 6.31
CA LEU A 141 -13.79 3.57 5.20
C LEU A 141 -15.21 3.92 5.67
N ASP A 142 -15.41 4.11 6.98
CA ASP A 142 -16.72 4.26 7.63
C ASP A 142 -17.68 3.09 7.32
N ASP A 143 -17.15 1.90 7.04
CA ASP A 143 -17.92 0.69 6.78
C ASP A 143 -18.22 -0.03 8.11
N PRO A 144 -19.50 -0.06 8.54
CA PRO A 144 -19.87 -0.65 9.83
C PRO A 144 -19.62 -2.16 9.91
N THR A 145 -19.44 -2.83 8.76
CA THR A 145 -19.06 -4.25 8.74
C THR A 145 -17.73 -4.50 9.45
N GLY A 146 -16.85 -3.50 9.54
CA GLY A 146 -15.60 -3.60 10.33
C GLY A 146 -15.82 -3.99 11.79
N HIS A 147 -16.89 -3.50 12.43
CA HIS A 147 -17.21 -3.91 13.81
C HIS A 147 -17.59 -5.39 13.92
N HIS A 148 -18.33 -5.91 12.95
CA HIS A 148 -18.71 -7.32 12.91
C HIS A 148 -17.47 -8.21 12.70
N VAL A 149 -16.58 -7.83 11.79
CA VAL A 149 -15.31 -8.56 11.56
C VAL A 149 -14.44 -8.54 12.83
N LEU A 150 -14.34 -7.42 13.56
CA LEU A 150 -13.62 -7.39 14.84
C LEU A 150 -14.22 -8.33 15.89
N ALA A 151 -15.54 -8.44 15.96
CA ALA A 151 -16.20 -9.37 16.89
C ALA A 151 -15.89 -10.83 16.55
N GLU A 152 -15.95 -11.20 15.27
CA GLU A 152 -15.60 -12.56 14.81
C GLU A 152 -14.12 -12.88 15.09
N VAL A 153 -13.22 -11.93 14.82
CA VAL A 153 -11.80 -12.08 15.12
C VAL A 153 -11.57 -12.29 16.61
N ARG A 154 -12.22 -11.50 17.47
CA ARG A 154 -12.11 -11.63 18.93
C ARG A 154 -12.47 -13.06 19.37
N ASP A 155 -13.60 -13.57 18.88
CA ASP A 155 -14.08 -14.90 19.23
C ASP A 155 -13.12 -16.00 18.72
N ALA A 156 -12.57 -15.82 17.51
CA ALA A 156 -11.52 -16.70 16.97
C ALA A 156 -10.23 -16.68 17.80
N LEU A 157 -9.77 -15.50 18.24
CA LEU A 157 -8.55 -15.37 19.05
C LEU A 157 -8.72 -15.96 20.46
N ILE A 158 -9.92 -15.90 21.03
CA ILE A 158 -10.27 -16.61 22.26
C ILE A 158 -10.14 -18.12 22.05
N ALA A 159 -10.71 -18.65 20.95
CA ALA A 159 -10.63 -20.07 20.63
C ALA A 159 -9.19 -20.54 20.36
N LEU A 160 -8.34 -19.68 19.78
CA LEU A 160 -6.93 -19.95 19.53
C LEU A 160 -6.04 -19.81 20.78
N GLY A 161 -6.53 -19.19 21.85
CA GLY A 161 -5.74 -18.93 23.06
C GLY A 161 -4.60 -17.93 22.82
N GLU A 162 -4.83 -16.88 22.03
CA GLU A 162 -3.83 -15.87 21.64
C GLU A 162 -4.04 -14.54 22.42
N PRO A 163 -3.65 -14.46 23.71
CA PRO A 163 -4.03 -13.34 24.58
C PRO A 163 -3.46 -12.00 24.13
N GLN A 164 -2.25 -11.99 23.56
CA GLN A 164 -1.60 -10.75 23.09
C GLN A 164 -2.22 -10.19 21.80
N ALA A 165 -2.79 -11.07 20.97
CA ALA A 165 -3.54 -10.63 19.80
C ALA A 165 -4.93 -10.14 20.23
N LEU A 166 -5.55 -10.83 21.19
CA LEU A 166 -6.86 -10.46 21.74
C LEU A 166 -6.84 -9.04 22.32
N LEU A 167 -5.85 -8.70 23.16
CA LEU A 167 -5.71 -7.36 23.74
C LEU A 167 -5.63 -6.25 22.68
N ARG A 168 -4.95 -6.51 21.56
CA ARG A 168 -4.86 -5.54 20.44
C ARG A 168 -6.20 -5.37 19.74
N VAL A 169 -6.96 -6.43 19.57
CA VAL A 169 -8.30 -6.39 18.97
C VAL A 169 -9.29 -5.69 19.91
N GLU A 170 -9.21 -5.94 21.22
CA GLU A 170 -10.04 -5.27 22.21
C GLU A 170 -9.80 -3.76 22.24
N ALA A 171 -8.54 -3.32 22.17
CA ALA A 171 -8.21 -1.90 22.04
C ALA A 171 -8.82 -1.29 20.77
N LEU A 172 -8.72 -1.96 19.62
CA LEU A 172 -9.34 -1.49 18.38
C LEU A 172 -10.87 -1.41 18.47
N ILE A 173 -11.52 -2.36 19.14
CA ILE A 173 -12.97 -2.33 19.37
C ILE A 173 -13.35 -1.11 20.20
N GLN A 174 -12.60 -0.84 21.28
CA GLN A 174 -12.83 0.30 22.15
C GLN A 174 -12.66 1.63 21.39
N ASP A 175 -11.56 1.80 20.66
CA ASP A 175 -11.28 3.01 19.87
C ASP A 175 -12.40 3.28 18.84
N ALA A 176 -12.89 2.22 18.19
CA ALA A 176 -13.94 2.31 17.20
C ALA A 176 -15.31 2.68 17.82
N GLN A 177 -15.59 2.21 19.04
CA GLN A 177 -16.79 2.59 19.80
C GLN A 177 -16.73 4.06 20.22
N GLU A 178 -15.60 4.52 20.75
CA GLU A 178 -15.40 5.92 21.17
C GLU A 178 -15.54 6.89 19.99
N THR A 179 -14.96 6.54 18.83
CA THR A 179 -15.07 7.34 17.60
C THR A 179 -16.51 7.37 17.07
N GLY A 180 -17.20 6.22 17.07
CA GLY A 180 -18.60 6.12 16.66
C GLY A 180 -19.54 6.91 17.58
N ASP A 181 -19.31 6.87 18.88
CA ASP A 181 -20.11 7.61 19.87
C ASP A 181 -19.82 9.12 19.83
N ALA A 182 -18.57 9.53 19.59
CA ALA A 182 -18.23 10.93 19.34
C ALA A 182 -18.96 11.47 18.09
N ALA A 183 -18.94 10.74 16.98
CA ALA A 183 -19.65 11.10 15.76
C ALA A 183 -21.19 11.16 15.96
N ARG A 184 -21.76 10.23 16.74
CA ARG A 184 -23.19 10.25 17.11
C ARG A 184 -23.53 11.44 18.02
N SER A 185 -22.66 11.79 18.97
CA SER A 185 -22.87 12.91 19.89
C SER A 185 -22.88 14.26 19.17
N ILE A 186 -21.99 14.46 18.19
CA ILE A 186 -21.93 15.66 17.35
C ILE A 186 -23.19 15.75 16.47
N ARG A 187 -23.66 14.62 15.92
CA ARG A 187 -24.89 14.58 15.11
C ARG A 187 -26.16 14.80 15.94
N ALA A 188 -26.18 14.39 17.21
CA ALA A 188 -27.27 14.67 18.15
C ALA A 188 -27.26 16.13 18.69
N GLY A 189 -26.13 16.84 18.58
CA GLY A 189 -25.93 18.19 19.11
C GLY A 189 -26.69 19.33 18.41
N TYR A 190 -27.38 19.09 17.29
CA TYR A 190 -28.22 20.10 16.63
C TYR A 190 -29.70 20.08 17.08
N GLY A 191 -30.07 19.21 18.01
CA GLY A 191 -31.40 19.14 18.60
C GLY A 191 -31.49 19.89 19.94
N ARG A 192 -31.39 21.23 19.94
CA ARG A 192 -31.69 22.01 21.14
C ARG A 192 -33.18 21.82 21.47
N ALA A 193 -33.47 21.12 22.57
CA ALA A 193 -34.83 21.04 23.11
C ALA A 193 -35.31 22.45 23.46
N VAL A 194 -36.31 22.95 22.73
CA VAL A 194 -37.06 24.14 23.13
C VAL A 194 -38.03 23.70 24.21
N SER A 195 -37.68 23.93 25.47
CA SER A 195 -38.63 23.83 26.58
C SER A 195 -39.69 24.91 26.39
N ILE A 196 -40.88 24.52 25.92
CA ILE A 196 -42.07 25.38 25.96
C ILE A 196 -42.57 25.33 27.41
N PRO A 197 -42.55 26.44 28.18
CA PRO A 197 -43.11 26.45 29.52
C PRO A 197 -44.64 26.28 29.44
N PRO A 198 -45.27 25.52 30.36
CA PRO A 198 -46.71 25.34 30.35
C PRO A 198 -47.42 26.69 30.59
N ALA A 199 -48.42 26.97 29.75
CA ALA A 199 -49.25 28.16 29.86
C ALA A 199 -49.94 28.21 31.23
N ARG A 200 -49.84 29.36 31.92
CA ARG A 200 -50.55 29.59 33.19
C ARG A 200 -52.05 29.66 32.92
N PRO A 201 -52.89 28.94 33.68
CA PRO A 201 -54.33 29.12 33.62
C PRO A 201 -54.73 30.46 34.25
N THR A 202 -55.59 31.21 33.56
CA THR A 202 -56.36 32.35 34.09
C THR A 202 -57.67 31.87 34.68
#